data_AF-D2YVR4-F1
#
_entry.id   AF-D2YVR4-F1
#
_cell.length_a   1.000
_cell.length_b   1.000
_cell.length_c   1.000
_cell.angle_alpha   90.00
_cell.angle_beta   90.00
_cell.angle_gamma   90.00
#
_symmetry.space_group_name_H-M   'P 1'
#
loop_
_entity.id
_entity.type
_entity.pdbx_description
1 polymer ?
#
loop_
_entity_poly.entity_id
_entity_poly.type
_entity_poly.pdbx_seq_one_letter_code
_entity_poly.pdbx_strand_id
1 'polypeptide(L)'
;DNHDNQRGHGGGGGPLTHFEPRPYKLATAFMLAHPYGFTRLMSSYNFDRSNTDQGPPHNGDNINDVTINADLTCGNGWTCEHRWREIYNMVAFRNVVMGQNLQHWWDNGNYQIAFGRGNKGFIAMNMDNHNLDQTLQTGLPAGTYCDVISGSYDGSSCSGTEIQVGNDGNAHFSISNSSDDPMIAIHVGAKKGQ
;
A
#
# COMPACT_ATOMS: atom_id res chain seq x y z
N ASP A 1 -12.96 3.48 -1.33
CA ASP A 1 -14.28 3.37 -0.68
C ASP A 1 -14.57 4.65 0.14
N ASN A 2 -15.75 4.73 0.73
CA ASN A 2 -16.14 5.68 1.77
C ASN A 2 -17.10 4.96 2.75
N HIS A 3 -17.56 5.67 3.78
CA HIS A 3 -18.44 5.09 4.78
C HIS A 3 -19.77 4.53 4.25
N ASP A 4 -20.32 5.08 3.16
CA ASP A 4 -21.57 4.61 2.54
C ASP A 4 -21.31 3.37 1.68
N ASN A 5 -20.43 3.49 0.67
CA ASN A 5 -20.30 2.46 -0.36
C ASN A 5 -19.53 1.23 0.12
N GLN A 6 -18.77 1.32 1.21
CA GLN A 6 -18.22 0.13 1.87
C GLN A 6 -19.31 -0.77 2.49
N ARG A 7 -20.54 -0.25 2.63
CA ARG A 7 -21.74 -0.96 3.11
C ARG A 7 -22.69 -1.35 1.97
N GLY A 8 -22.33 -1.05 0.74
CA GLY A 8 -23.24 -1.15 -0.41
C GLY A 8 -24.31 -0.07 -0.43
N HIS A 9 -24.17 0.98 0.41
CA HIS A 9 -25.05 2.16 0.35
C HIS A 9 -24.49 3.17 -0.66
N GLY A 10 -25.37 3.98 -1.26
CA GLY A 10 -24.97 5.02 -2.20
C GLY A 10 -24.56 4.51 -3.59
N GLY A 11 -23.75 5.30 -4.30
CA GLY A 11 -23.35 5.03 -5.68
C GLY A 11 -21.95 4.40 -5.81
N GLY A 12 -21.70 3.73 -6.93
CA GLY A 12 -20.38 3.15 -7.26
C GLY A 12 -20.28 1.63 -7.13
N GLY A 13 -21.37 0.93 -6.79
CA GLY A 13 -21.41 -0.54 -6.73
C GLY A 13 -20.73 -1.10 -5.49
N GLY A 14 -20.12 -2.28 -5.60
CA GLY A 14 -19.32 -2.91 -4.54
C GLY A 14 -17.83 -2.54 -4.67
N PRO A 15 -17.35 -1.46 -4.05
CA PRO A 15 -15.93 -1.11 -4.05
C PRO A 15 -15.11 -2.14 -3.27
N LEU A 16 -13.80 -2.12 -3.47
CA LEU A 16 -12.87 -2.79 -2.55
C LEU A 16 -12.93 -2.13 -1.18
N THR A 17 -12.97 -2.94 -0.13
CA THR A 17 -13.01 -2.51 1.27
C THR A 17 -12.02 -3.30 2.11
N HIS A 18 -11.92 -2.98 3.40
CA HIS A 18 -11.11 -3.76 4.34
C HIS A 18 -11.56 -5.23 4.49
N PHE A 19 -12.78 -5.60 4.07
CA PHE A 19 -13.20 -7.01 4.02
C PHE A 19 -12.49 -7.82 2.93
N GLU A 20 -11.86 -7.16 1.96
CA GLU A 20 -11.05 -7.77 0.91
C GLU A 20 -9.60 -7.26 1.03
N PRO A 21 -8.87 -7.57 2.12
CA PRO A 21 -7.66 -6.85 2.52
C PRO A 21 -6.54 -6.92 1.48
N ARG A 22 -6.36 -8.06 0.81
CA ARG A 22 -5.33 -8.26 -0.22
C ARG A 22 -5.51 -7.31 -1.42
N PRO A 23 -6.62 -7.35 -2.17
CA PRO A 23 -6.84 -6.40 -3.26
C PRO A 23 -7.02 -4.94 -2.76
N TYR A 24 -7.54 -4.72 -1.55
CA TYR A 24 -7.68 -3.37 -0.99
C TYR A 24 -6.34 -2.67 -0.73
N LYS A 25 -5.35 -3.41 -0.18
CA LYS A 25 -3.99 -2.89 0.02
C LYS A 25 -3.34 -2.50 -1.30
N LEU A 26 -3.46 -3.33 -2.34
CA LEU A 26 -2.96 -3.03 -3.69
C LEU A 26 -3.61 -1.79 -4.30
N ALA A 27 -4.93 -1.71 -4.28
CA ALA A 27 -5.66 -0.55 -4.82
C ALA A 27 -5.29 0.75 -4.09
N THR A 28 -5.14 0.67 -2.77
CA THR A 28 -4.73 1.80 -1.93
C THR A 28 -3.28 2.21 -2.22
N ALA A 29 -2.36 1.26 -2.36
CA ALA A 29 -0.98 1.53 -2.74
C ALA A 29 -0.88 2.18 -4.12
N PHE A 30 -1.67 1.73 -5.11
CA PHE A 30 -1.74 2.34 -6.44
C PHE A 30 -2.21 3.80 -6.35
N MET A 31 -3.32 4.04 -5.63
CA MET A 31 -3.84 5.38 -5.40
C MET A 31 -2.79 6.30 -4.75
N LEU A 32 -2.07 5.81 -3.73
CA LEU A 32 -1.06 6.60 -3.02
C LEU A 32 0.19 6.86 -3.85
N ALA A 33 0.61 5.89 -4.67
CA ALA A 33 1.77 6.03 -5.57
C ALA A 33 1.47 6.92 -6.79
N HIS A 34 0.25 6.95 -7.29
CA HIS A 34 -0.14 7.71 -8.48
C HIS A 34 -0.25 9.23 -8.18
N PRO A 35 0.20 10.16 -9.06
CA PRO A 35 0.20 11.60 -8.77
C PRO A 35 -1.19 12.25 -8.73
N TYR A 36 -2.21 11.61 -9.30
CA TYR A 36 -3.53 12.21 -9.47
C TYR A 36 -4.23 12.51 -8.15
N GLY A 37 -4.81 13.71 -8.08
CA GLY A 37 -5.76 14.12 -7.05
C GLY A 37 -5.17 14.29 -5.64
N PHE A 38 -6.06 14.65 -4.72
CA PHE A 38 -5.79 14.65 -3.29
C PHE A 38 -6.39 13.39 -2.66
N THR A 39 -5.56 12.58 -2.01
CA THR A 39 -5.94 11.25 -1.53
C THR A 39 -6.58 11.31 -0.16
N ARG A 40 -7.72 10.65 0.00
CA ARG A 40 -8.36 10.37 1.29
C ARG A 40 -8.33 8.87 1.52
N LEU A 41 -7.88 8.45 2.70
CA LEU A 41 -7.96 7.06 3.15
C LEU A 41 -9.21 6.86 4.01
N MET A 42 -9.82 5.69 3.89
CA MET A 42 -10.85 5.26 4.82
C MET A 42 -10.20 4.61 6.05
N SER A 43 -10.80 4.83 7.21
CA SER A 43 -10.48 4.09 8.44
C SER A 43 -11.80 3.70 9.08
N SER A 44 -12.01 2.40 9.22
CA SER A 44 -13.31 1.80 9.49
C SER A 44 -13.36 1.10 10.85
N TYR A 45 -14.51 0.52 11.14
CA TYR A 45 -14.71 -0.49 12.16
C TYR A 45 -15.31 -1.75 11.51
N ASN A 46 -15.13 -2.90 12.14
CA ASN A 46 -15.75 -4.15 11.74
C ASN A 46 -17.24 -4.14 12.09
N PHE A 47 -18.07 -4.61 11.16
CA PHE A 47 -19.52 -4.76 11.32
C PHE A 47 -20.02 -6.03 10.64
N ASP A 48 -21.20 -6.50 11.03
CA ASP A 48 -21.89 -7.60 10.35
C ASP A 48 -22.36 -7.13 8.97
N ARG A 49 -21.78 -7.70 7.90
CA ARG A 49 -22.13 -7.32 6.52
C ARG A 49 -23.57 -7.64 6.14
N SER A 50 -24.27 -8.49 6.91
CA SER A 50 -25.71 -8.73 6.73
C SER A 50 -26.58 -7.62 7.32
N ASN A 51 -26.02 -6.80 8.22
CA ASN A 51 -26.66 -5.63 8.81
C ASN A 51 -25.87 -4.35 8.46
N THR A 52 -26.14 -3.81 7.28
CA THR A 52 -25.40 -2.67 6.73
C THR A 52 -25.67 -1.35 7.47
N ASP A 53 -26.68 -1.29 8.33
CA ASP A 53 -27.01 -0.14 9.18
C ASP A 53 -26.35 -0.18 10.57
N GLN A 54 -25.53 -1.21 10.85
CA GLN A 54 -24.86 -1.34 12.14
C GLN A 54 -23.91 -0.16 12.42
N GLY A 55 -24.16 0.52 13.54
CA GLY A 55 -23.33 1.59 14.09
C GLY A 55 -21.96 1.13 14.57
N PRO A 56 -21.13 2.05 15.11
CA PRO A 56 -19.77 1.73 15.56
C PRO A 56 -19.77 0.75 16.74
N PRO A 57 -18.61 0.15 17.08
CA PRO A 57 -18.47 -0.64 18.30
C PRO A 57 -18.88 0.18 19.52
N HIS A 58 -19.79 -0.34 20.34
CA HIS A 58 -20.39 0.39 21.46
C HIS A 58 -20.76 -0.54 22.61
N ASN A 59 -20.99 0.03 23.79
CA ASN A 59 -21.58 -0.59 24.96
C ASN A 59 -22.72 0.29 25.49
N GLY A 60 -23.96 -0.12 25.25
CA GLY A 60 -25.12 0.75 25.42
C GLY A 60 -25.02 1.96 24.49
N ASP A 61 -25.22 3.17 25.02
CA ASP A 61 -25.17 4.40 24.21
C ASP A 61 -23.74 4.96 24.02
N ASN A 62 -22.71 4.28 24.56
CA ASN A 62 -21.33 4.75 24.51
C ASN A 62 -20.53 4.04 23.42
N ILE A 63 -19.93 4.79 22.51
CA ILE A 63 -18.97 4.27 21.53
C ILE A 63 -17.71 3.80 22.26
N ASN A 64 -17.19 2.63 21.90
CA ASN A 64 -15.99 2.07 22.51
C ASN A 64 -14.74 2.86 22.12
N ASP A 65 -13.82 3.02 23.08
CA ASP A 65 -12.50 3.59 22.83
C ASP A 65 -11.71 2.79 21.77
N VAL A 66 -10.87 3.48 21.02
CA VAL A 66 -9.86 2.86 20.17
C VAL A 66 -8.67 2.46 21.04
N THR A 67 -8.44 1.17 21.23
CA THR A 67 -7.23 0.66 21.89
C THR A 67 -6.16 0.33 20.86
N ILE A 68 -4.89 0.55 21.21
CA ILE A 68 -3.74 0.25 20.34
C ILE A 68 -3.01 -0.97 20.89
N ASN A 69 -2.89 -1.99 20.05
CA ASN A 69 -2.18 -3.23 20.36
C ASN A 69 -0.66 -3.04 20.20
N ALA A 70 0.13 -3.98 20.73
CA ALA A 70 1.59 -3.93 20.65
C ALA A 70 2.13 -3.99 19.20
N ASP A 71 1.39 -4.63 18.29
CA ASP A 71 1.69 -4.71 16.86
C ASP A 71 1.15 -3.51 16.05
N LEU A 72 0.74 -2.44 16.74
CA LEU A 72 0.16 -1.21 16.20
C LEU A 72 -1.24 -1.33 15.60
N THR A 73 -1.84 -2.53 15.59
CA THR A 73 -3.24 -2.71 15.20
C THR A 73 -4.19 -2.10 16.24
N CYS A 74 -5.46 -1.93 15.88
CA CYS A 74 -6.47 -1.45 16.81
C CYS A 74 -7.30 -2.60 17.39
N GLY A 75 -7.72 -2.44 18.65
CA GLY A 75 -8.69 -3.32 19.31
C GLY A 75 -10.12 -2.77 19.28
N ASN A 76 -10.99 -3.37 20.10
CA ASN A 76 -12.39 -2.94 20.31
C ASN A 76 -13.25 -2.84 19.04
N GLY A 77 -12.95 -3.65 18.01
CA GLY A 77 -13.71 -3.70 16.76
C GLY A 77 -13.33 -2.64 15.74
N TRP A 78 -12.32 -1.81 16.01
CA TRP A 78 -11.81 -0.82 15.06
C TRP A 78 -10.84 -1.47 14.06
N THR A 79 -11.03 -1.22 12.77
CA THR A 79 -10.24 -1.83 11.68
C THR A 79 -8.88 -1.14 11.52
N CYS A 80 -8.88 0.20 11.61
CA CYS A 80 -7.68 1.03 11.51
C CYS A 80 -6.77 0.73 10.30
N GLU A 81 -7.34 0.73 9.09
CA GLU A 81 -6.60 0.53 7.84
C GLU A 81 -5.41 1.49 7.72
N HIS A 82 -5.55 2.71 8.23
CA HIS A 82 -4.47 3.71 8.28
C HIS A 82 -3.25 3.29 9.12
N ARG A 83 -3.33 2.21 9.90
CA ARG A 83 -2.23 1.62 10.69
C ARG A 83 -1.67 0.34 10.08
N TRP A 84 -2.25 -0.16 8.99
CA TRP A 84 -1.67 -1.29 8.27
C TRP A 84 -0.34 -0.83 7.65
N ARG A 85 0.71 -1.64 7.79
CA ARG A 85 2.06 -1.29 7.34
C ARG A 85 2.10 -0.85 5.90
N GLU A 86 1.45 -1.61 5.04
CA GLU A 86 1.41 -1.36 3.61
C GLU A 86 0.71 -0.03 3.30
N ILE A 87 -0.21 0.42 4.13
CA ILE A 87 -0.94 1.69 3.95
C ILE A 87 -0.15 2.86 4.54
N TYR A 88 0.30 2.81 5.79
CA TYR A 88 1.02 3.94 6.39
C TYR A 88 2.37 4.18 5.69
N ASN A 89 3.05 3.13 5.26
CA ASN A 89 4.29 3.29 4.49
C ASN A 89 4.01 3.86 3.10
N MET A 90 2.87 3.56 2.47
CA MET A 90 2.50 4.19 1.21
C MET A 90 2.04 5.64 1.37
N VAL A 91 1.54 6.04 2.54
CA VAL A 91 1.37 7.46 2.89
C VAL A 91 2.73 8.15 2.96
N ALA A 92 3.72 7.55 3.62
CA ALA A 92 5.08 8.06 3.66
C ALA A 92 5.71 8.12 2.25
N PHE A 93 5.52 7.09 1.43
CA PHE A 93 5.92 7.06 0.02
C PHE A 93 5.36 8.27 -0.72
N ARG A 94 4.05 8.52 -0.65
CA ARG A 94 3.38 9.65 -1.31
C ARG A 94 4.00 11.00 -0.92
N ASN A 95 4.34 11.16 0.36
CA ASN A 95 4.99 12.36 0.87
C ASN A 95 6.42 12.52 0.28
N VAL A 96 7.19 11.44 0.24
CA VAL A 96 8.56 11.44 -0.32
C VAL A 96 8.55 11.81 -1.80
N VAL A 97 7.60 11.25 -2.57
CA VAL A 97 7.51 11.45 -4.03
C VAL A 97 6.69 12.69 -4.45
N MET A 98 6.31 13.54 -3.50
CA MET A 98 5.51 14.73 -3.76
C MET A 98 6.17 15.62 -4.84
N GLY A 99 5.34 16.11 -5.77
CA GLY A 99 5.77 16.95 -6.90
C GLY A 99 6.46 16.21 -8.05
N GLN A 100 6.70 14.90 -7.94
CA GLN A 100 7.30 14.12 -9.03
C GLN A 100 6.25 13.65 -10.05
N ASN A 101 6.59 13.67 -11.33
CA ASN A 101 5.73 13.12 -12.38
C ASN A 101 5.73 11.59 -12.38
N LEU A 102 4.67 10.98 -12.92
CA LEU A 102 4.69 9.55 -13.24
C LEU A 102 5.66 9.32 -14.40
N GLN A 103 6.60 8.39 -14.21
CA GLN A 103 7.64 8.04 -15.17
C GLN A 103 7.88 6.53 -15.15
N HIS A 104 8.69 6.03 -16.09
CA HIS A 104 9.10 4.62 -16.10
C HIS A 104 7.95 3.61 -16.01
N TRP A 105 6.84 3.91 -16.69
CA TRP A 105 5.72 2.99 -16.79
C TRP A 105 6.16 1.71 -17.50
N TRP A 106 5.77 0.58 -16.93
CA TRP A 106 5.94 -0.75 -17.49
C TRP A 106 4.67 -1.56 -17.20
N ASP A 107 4.26 -2.38 -18.16
CA ASP A 107 3.22 -3.38 -18.00
C ASP A 107 3.53 -4.60 -18.87
N ASN A 108 2.95 -5.74 -18.50
CA ASN A 108 3.05 -6.98 -19.30
C ASN A 108 1.88 -7.15 -20.29
N GLY A 109 1.07 -6.11 -20.53
CA GLY A 109 -0.19 -6.20 -21.27
C GLY A 109 -1.34 -6.88 -20.51
N ASN A 110 -1.16 -7.20 -19.23
CA ASN A 110 -2.14 -7.88 -18.38
C ASN A 110 -2.14 -7.29 -16.95
N TYR A 111 -2.06 -8.11 -15.90
CA TYR A 111 -2.20 -7.68 -14.50
C TYR A 111 -0.87 -7.47 -13.76
N GLN A 112 0.23 -7.28 -14.48
CA GLN A 112 1.51 -6.83 -13.91
C GLN A 112 1.83 -5.43 -14.39
N ILE A 113 2.11 -4.53 -13.45
CA ILE A 113 2.45 -3.14 -13.74
C ILE A 113 3.57 -2.66 -12.84
N ALA A 114 4.31 -1.65 -13.30
CA ALA A 114 5.25 -0.92 -12.48
C ALA A 114 5.38 0.52 -12.97
N PHE A 115 5.71 1.45 -12.07
CA PHE A 115 6.01 2.83 -12.44
C PHE A 115 6.82 3.55 -11.38
N GLY A 116 7.56 4.56 -11.84
CA GLY A 116 8.32 5.48 -11.02
C GLY A 116 7.62 6.82 -10.79
N ARG A 117 8.08 7.53 -9.76
CA ARG A 117 7.73 8.92 -9.47
C ARG A 117 9.01 9.74 -9.47
N GLY A 118 9.36 10.23 -10.66
CA GLY A 118 10.66 10.85 -10.93
C GLY A 118 11.80 9.93 -10.50
N ASN A 119 12.79 10.50 -9.82
CA ASN A 119 13.92 9.77 -9.22
C ASN A 119 13.75 9.51 -7.72
N LYS A 120 12.52 9.58 -7.19
CA LYS A 120 12.26 9.51 -5.74
C LYS A 120 11.59 8.24 -5.25
N GLY A 121 10.84 7.54 -6.10
CA GLY A 121 10.21 6.28 -5.71
C GLY A 121 9.75 5.46 -6.90
N PHE A 122 9.58 4.16 -6.67
CA PHE A 122 9.18 3.18 -7.66
C PHE A 122 8.29 2.12 -7.00
N ILE A 123 7.27 1.65 -7.72
CA ILE A 123 6.38 0.59 -7.27
C ILE A 123 6.16 -0.42 -8.39
N ALA A 124 6.15 -1.71 -8.04
CA ALA A 124 5.80 -2.82 -8.92
C ALA A 124 4.69 -3.66 -8.27
N MET A 125 3.74 -4.13 -9.06
CA MET A 125 2.54 -4.85 -8.61
C MET A 125 2.27 -6.06 -9.48
N ASN A 126 1.83 -7.15 -8.87
CA ASN A 126 1.48 -8.39 -9.55
C ASN A 126 0.09 -8.89 -9.11
N MET A 127 -0.89 -8.74 -10.00
CA MET A 127 -2.22 -9.32 -9.86
C MET A 127 -2.49 -10.42 -10.89
N ASP A 128 -1.45 -10.89 -11.56
CA ASP A 128 -1.54 -11.96 -12.54
C ASP A 128 -1.56 -13.34 -11.84
N ASN A 129 -1.76 -14.40 -12.62
CA ASN A 129 -1.78 -15.78 -12.12
C ASN A 129 -0.40 -16.44 -12.05
N HIS A 130 0.67 -15.67 -12.29
CA HIS A 130 2.06 -16.12 -12.28
C HIS A 130 2.98 -15.03 -11.70
N ASN A 131 4.20 -15.41 -11.33
CA ASN A 131 5.15 -14.49 -10.71
C ASN A 131 5.58 -13.37 -11.67
N LEU A 132 5.75 -12.17 -11.14
CA LEU A 132 6.52 -11.11 -11.79
C LEU A 132 7.99 -11.40 -11.49
N ASP A 133 8.82 -11.53 -12.52
CA ASP A 133 10.26 -11.76 -12.40
C ASP A 133 10.97 -10.96 -13.50
N GLN A 134 11.30 -9.70 -13.22
CA GLN A 134 11.72 -8.74 -14.23
C GLN A 134 12.77 -7.75 -13.70
N THR A 135 13.67 -7.33 -14.60
CA THR A 135 14.56 -6.18 -14.36
C THR A 135 13.92 -4.94 -14.96
N LEU A 136 13.62 -3.95 -14.11
CA LEU A 136 12.86 -2.77 -14.48
C LEU A 136 13.69 -1.50 -14.25
N GLN A 137 13.54 -0.53 -15.15
CA GLN A 137 14.14 0.79 -15.00
C GLN A 137 13.38 1.59 -13.95
N THR A 138 14.03 1.88 -12.82
CA THR A 138 13.37 2.53 -11.69
C THR A 138 13.45 4.06 -11.73
N GLY A 139 14.47 4.61 -12.40
CA GLY A 139 14.84 6.02 -12.32
C GLY A 139 15.49 6.42 -11.00
N LEU A 140 15.65 5.49 -10.04
CA LEU A 140 16.23 5.76 -8.74
C LEU A 140 17.76 5.77 -8.81
N PRO A 141 18.44 6.55 -7.93
CA PRO A 141 19.88 6.46 -7.77
C PRO A 141 20.32 5.06 -7.30
N ALA A 142 21.49 4.61 -7.74
CA ALA A 142 22.07 3.34 -7.32
C ALA A 142 22.16 3.20 -5.79
N GLY A 143 21.91 2.00 -5.30
CA GLY A 143 22.00 1.66 -3.88
C GLY A 143 20.99 0.60 -3.47
N THR A 144 20.97 0.29 -2.17
CA THR A 144 20.08 -0.71 -1.58
C THR A 144 18.90 -0.01 -0.92
N TYR A 145 17.69 -0.45 -1.26
CA TYR A 145 16.44 0.13 -0.77
C TYR A 145 15.64 -0.93 -0.01
N CYS A 146 14.98 -0.53 1.07
CA CYS A 146 14.03 -1.39 1.75
C CYS A 146 12.69 -1.37 1.03
N ASP A 147 12.12 -2.54 0.77
CA ASP A 147 10.72 -2.65 0.38
C ASP A 147 9.83 -2.29 1.58
N VAL A 148 9.09 -1.20 1.44
CA VAL A 148 8.23 -0.68 2.52
C VAL A 148 6.87 -1.37 2.59
N ILE A 149 6.61 -2.33 1.69
CA ILE A 149 5.42 -3.20 1.75
C ILE A 149 5.71 -4.39 2.67
N SER A 150 6.73 -5.20 2.34
CA SER A 150 7.09 -6.39 3.15
C SER A 150 7.72 -6.04 4.50
N GLY A 151 8.23 -4.82 4.68
CA GLY A 151 8.88 -4.41 5.90
C GLY A 151 8.93 -2.90 6.12
N SER A 152 9.87 -2.48 6.95
CA SER A 152 10.13 -1.08 7.28
C SER A 152 11.63 -0.83 7.37
N TYR A 153 12.03 0.42 7.18
CA TYR A 153 13.40 0.89 7.35
C TYR A 153 13.51 1.62 8.69
N ASP A 154 14.39 1.15 9.57
CA ASP A 154 14.63 1.76 10.89
C ASP A 154 15.72 2.85 10.90
N GLY A 155 16.25 3.20 9.71
CA GLY A 155 17.41 4.07 9.56
C GLY A 155 18.74 3.32 9.38
N SER A 156 18.77 2.02 9.68
CA SER A 156 19.96 1.17 9.57
C SER A 156 19.72 -0.12 8.77
N SER A 157 18.58 -0.77 8.98
CA SER A 157 18.27 -2.10 8.47
C SER A 157 16.86 -2.18 7.88
N CYS A 158 16.68 -3.08 6.92
CA CYS A 158 15.37 -3.40 6.37
C CYS A 158 14.81 -4.61 7.14
N SER A 159 13.58 -4.50 7.66
CA SER A 159 12.91 -5.65 8.26
C SER A 159 12.29 -6.61 7.22
N GLY A 160 12.26 -6.20 5.95
CA GLY A 160 11.67 -6.93 4.82
C GLY A 160 12.67 -7.08 3.68
N THR A 161 12.14 -7.24 2.46
CA THR A 161 12.96 -7.42 1.25
C THR A 161 13.84 -6.21 0.96
N GLU A 162 15.07 -6.44 0.50
CA GLU A 162 15.97 -5.40 0.00
C GLU A 162 16.00 -5.43 -1.54
N ILE A 163 15.96 -4.26 -2.16
CA ILE A 163 16.05 -4.09 -3.62
C ILE A 163 17.35 -3.35 -3.96
N GLN A 164 18.16 -3.96 -4.81
CA GLN A 164 19.39 -3.38 -5.30
C GLN A 164 19.15 -2.64 -6.61
N VAL A 165 19.35 -1.32 -6.61
CA VAL A 165 19.34 -0.48 -7.81
C VAL A 165 20.77 -0.31 -8.31
N GLY A 166 20.98 -0.61 -9.60
CA GLY A 166 22.26 -0.46 -10.29
C GLY A 166 22.59 0.99 -10.66
N ASN A 167 23.81 1.22 -11.14
CA ASN A 167 24.26 2.54 -11.64
C ASN A 167 23.49 3.02 -12.87
N ASP A 168 22.86 2.11 -13.58
CA ASP A 168 21.98 2.35 -14.72
C ASP A 168 20.52 2.61 -14.30
N GLY A 169 20.21 2.62 -13.00
CA GLY A 169 18.86 2.81 -12.46
C GLY A 169 17.95 1.58 -12.56
N ASN A 170 18.46 0.46 -13.07
CA ASN A 170 17.69 -0.78 -13.16
C ASN A 170 17.73 -1.55 -11.83
N ALA A 171 16.64 -2.25 -11.53
CA ALA A 171 16.57 -3.17 -10.40
C ALA A 171 15.76 -4.42 -10.75
N HIS A 172 16.13 -5.56 -10.16
CA HIS A 172 15.42 -6.82 -10.31
C HIS A 172 14.29 -6.90 -9.28
N PHE A 173 13.09 -7.28 -9.74
CA PHE A 173 11.90 -7.49 -8.93
C PHE A 173 11.39 -8.92 -9.15
N SER A 174 11.24 -9.66 -8.05
CA SER A 174 10.57 -10.97 -8.03
C SER A 174 9.40 -10.91 -7.06
N ILE A 175 8.17 -10.98 -7.58
CA ILE A 175 6.93 -10.84 -6.81
C ILE A 175 6.04 -12.04 -7.07
N SER A 176 5.92 -12.91 -6.06
CA SER A 176 5.03 -14.07 -6.13
C SER A 176 3.57 -13.64 -6.26
N ASN A 177 2.83 -14.28 -7.17
CA ASN A 177 1.37 -14.07 -7.24
C ASN A 177 0.64 -14.64 -6.01
N SER A 178 1.26 -15.53 -5.24
CA SER A 178 0.72 -16.07 -3.99
C SER A 178 1.02 -15.22 -2.75
N SER A 179 1.75 -14.11 -2.88
CA SER A 179 2.02 -13.20 -1.77
C SER A 179 0.71 -12.60 -1.21
N ASP A 180 0.66 -12.41 0.11
CA ASP A 180 -0.41 -11.64 0.77
C ASP A 180 -0.43 -10.18 0.30
N ASP A 181 0.74 -9.67 -0.07
CA ASP A 181 0.97 -8.35 -0.64
C ASP A 181 1.83 -8.50 -1.91
N PRO A 182 1.23 -8.77 -3.08
CA PRO A 182 1.98 -9.03 -4.30
C PRO A 182 2.38 -7.70 -4.95
N MET A 183 3.13 -6.88 -4.21
CA MET A 183 3.67 -5.60 -4.64
C MET A 183 4.94 -5.28 -3.86
N ILE A 184 5.82 -4.49 -4.48
CA ILE A 184 7.05 -3.97 -3.86
C ILE A 184 7.07 -2.47 -4.09
N ALA A 185 7.37 -1.69 -3.05
CA ALA A 185 7.51 -0.24 -3.15
C ALA A 185 8.81 0.21 -2.50
N ILE A 186 9.60 1.01 -3.23
CA ILE A 186 10.87 1.55 -2.77
C ILE A 186 10.94 3.05 -3.02
N HIS A 187 11.57 3.80 -2.11
CA HIS A 187 11.73 5.25 -2.26
C HIS A 187 13.01 5.74 -1.59
N VAL A 188 13.46 6.94 -1.96
CA VAL A 188 14.74 7.53 -1.49
C VAL A 188 14.83 7.71 0.02
N GLY A 189 13.71 7.79 0.73
CA GLY A 189 13.66 7.83 2.21
C GLY A 189 13.86 6.46 2.88
N ALA A 190 13.85 5.38 2.10
CA ALA A 190 14.12 4.01 2.56
C ALA A 190 15.40 3.44 1.89
N LYS A 191 16.30 4.32 1.44
CA LYS A 191 17.61 3.96 0.90
C LYS A 191 18.60 3.79 2.05
N LYS A 192 19.28 2.66 2.12
CA LYS A 192 20.31 2.37 3.14
C LYS A 192 21.53 3.27 2.96
N GLY A 193 22.14 3.65 4.09
CA GLY A 193 23.40 4.39 4.13
C GLY A 193 23.28 5.85 3.72
N GLN A 194 22.13 6.47 3.97
CA GLN A 194 21.96 7.93 3.93
C GLN A 194 22.47 8.59 5.21
#